data_AF-A0A0P9GDQ2-F1
#
_entry.id   AF-A0A0P9GDQ2-F1
#
_cell.length_a   1.000
_cell.length_b   1.000
_cell.length_c   1.000
_cell.angle_alpha   90.00
_cell.angle_beta   90.00
_cell.angle_gamma   90.00
#
_symmetry.space_group_name_H-M   'P 1'
#
loop_
_entity.id
_entity.type
_entity.pdbx_description
1 polymer ?
#
loop_
_entity_poly.entity_id
_entity_poly.type
_entity_poly.pdbx_seq_one_letter_code
_entity_poly.pdbx_strand_id
1 'polypeptide(L)'
;MCIMRQPGNSRLFCVCTIDWPYLNQNAARFFEESGLQGLSRAFVVPVIRRITFCFTQGRPVGWPPGSQGNGVMATVDRWLLPDGIEEVLPPEAARIEVARRQVLDLFQSWGYEFVVTPHIEYLESLLTGAGSDLDLRTFKVIDPQSGRQMGFRADITPQVARIDAHTLKREGPSRLCYAGSVLHAQPRALSSSRSPIQLGAELYGDASPSSDVEVISLMLAMLQLADVPDVHMDLGHVGIYRGLARAAGLSGEVEQQLFDALQRKAIDEVIALTADLPQELATMLRALVDLCGGREVLDAARDRLAGAPAPVLAALDDLLSIAERLAARFPQLPLYFDLGELRGYHYHTGVV
;
A
#
# COMPACT_ATOMS: atom_id res chain seq x y z
N MET A 1 2.70 2.41 3.64
CA MET A 1 4.05 2.05 3.23
C MET A 1 4.17 0.54 3.40
N CYS A 2 5.17 -0.13 2.85
CA CYS A 2 5.33 -1.58 3.00
C CYS A 2 6.77 -1.83 3.44
N ILE A 3 7.04 -2.62 4.48
CA ILE A 3 8.40 -3.10 4.77
C ILE A 3 8.40 -4.63 4.81
N MET A 4 9.35 -5.27 4.12
CA MET A 4 9.55 -6.72 4.14
C MET A 4 10.98 -7.06 4.53
N ARG A 5 11.17 -8.03 5.43
CA ARG A 5 12.42 -8.73 5.75
C ARG A 5 12.36 -10.20 5.30
N GLN A 6 13.27 -10.69 4.46
CA GLN A 6 13.31 -12.12 4.13
C GLN A 6 13.80 -12.95 5.34
N PRO A 7 13.17 -14.09 5.68
CA PRO A 7 13.69 -14.99 6.71
C PRO A 7 15.01 -15.63 6.24
N GLY A 8 16.10 -15.43 6.98
CA GLY A 8 17.39 -16.10 6.73
C GLY A 8 18.27 -15.46 5.65
N ASN A 9 17.89 -14.32 5.07
CA ASN A 9 18.76 -13.53 4.21
C ASN A 9 18.44 -12.04 4.43
N SER A 10 19.46 -11.21 4.65
CA SER A 10 19.43 -9.82 5.12
C SER A 10 18.81 -8.80 4.14
N ARG A 11 17.82 -9.20 3.34
CA ARG A 11 17.18 -8.34 2.33
C ARG A 11 15.89 -7.77 2.88
N LEU A 12 15.96 -6.50 3.28
CA LEU A 12 14.80 -5.65 3.49
C LEU A 12 14.20 -5.28 2.11
N PHE A 13 12.92 -5.00 2.04
CA PHE A 13 12.19 -4.43 0.92
C PHE A 13 11.38 -3.30 1.55
N CYS A 14 11.30 -2.13 0.93
CA CYS A 14 10.38 -1.13 1.44
C CYS A 14 9.68 -0.46 0.28
N VAL A 15 8.36 -0.62 0.18
CA VAL A 15 7.55 -0.02 -0.90
C VAL A 15 6.87 1.22 -0.37
N CYS A 16 7.16 2.36 -0.96
CA CYS A 16 6.29 3.52 -0.89
C CYS A 16 5.49 3.61 -2.18
N THR A 17 4.26 3.08 -2.21
CA THR A 17 3.34 3.23 -3.35
C THR A 17 2.38 4.37 -3.07
N ILE A 18 2.35 5.40 -3.90
CA ILE A 18 1.32 6.44 -3.84
C ILE A 18 0.51 6.42 -5.13
N ASP A 19 -0.80 6.24 -4.96
CA ASP A 19 -1.76 6.41 -6.03
C ASP A 19 -1.95 7.93 -6.25
N TRP A 20 -1.63 8.39 -7.46
CA TRP A 20 -1.57 9.80 -7.87
C TRP A 20 -2.80 10.71 -7.61
N PRO A 21 -4.07 10.25 -7.52
CA PRO A 21 -5.23 11.16 -7.49
C PRO A 21 -5.30 12.18 -6.34
N TYR A 22 -4.41 12.14 -5.35
CA TYR A 22 -4.46 12.98 -4.15
C TYR A 22 -3.41 14.11 -4.08
N LEU A 23 -2.45 14.20 -5.01
CA LEU A 23 -1.29 15.09 -4.83
C LEU A 23 -1.45 16.55 -5.30
N ASN A 24 -2.66 17.08 -5.58
CA ASN A 24 -2.81 18.53 -5.75
C ASN A 24 -4.26 19.06 -5.62
N GLN A 25 -4.77 19.24 -4.39
CA GLN A 25 -5.96 20.08 -4.16
C GLN A 25 -5.64 21.58 -4.02
N ASN A 26 -4.36 21.98 -3.96
CA ASN A 26 -3.98 23.39 -3.72
C ASN A 26 -3.82 24.24 -4.99
N ALA A 27 -3.88 23.67 -6.19
CA ALA A 27 -4.01 24.46 -7.43
C ALA A 27 -5.36 25.21 -7.53
N ALA A 28 -6.39 24.75 -6.81
CA ALA A 28 -7.70 25.44 -6.78
C ALA A 28 -7.67 26.73 -5.94
N ARG A 29 -6.78 26.81 -4.94
CA ARG A 29 -6.74 27.94 -3.99
C ARG A 29 -6.17 29.23 -4.59
N PHE A 30 -5.35 29.12 -5.64
CA PHE A 30 -4.88 30.28 -6.40
C PHE A 30 -6.01 30.96 -7.20
N PHE A 31 -7.12 30.26 -7.47
CA PHE A 31 -8.27 30.81 -8.19
C PHE A 31 -9.42 31.29 -7.29
N GLU A 32 -9.49 30.87 -6.02
CA GLU A 32 -10.47 31.42 -5.05
C GLU A 32 -10.21 32.90 -4.72
N GLU A 33 -8.97 33.39 -4.87
CA GLU A 33 -8.64 34.81 -4.77
C GLU A 33 -9.14 35.65 -5.98
N SER A 34 -9.73 35.02 -7.00
CA SER A 34 -10.29 35.69 -8.20
C SER A 34 -11.79 36.01 -8.13
N GLY A 35 -12.46 35.82 -6.99
CA GLY A 35 -13.74 36.49 -6.70
C GLY A 35 -14.99 36.00 -7.43
N LEU A 36 -15.41 34.74 -7.24
CA LEU A 36 -16.77 34.28 -7.56
C LEU A 36 -17.36 33.44 -6.40
N GLN A 37 -18.37 34.00 -5.72
CA GLN A 37 -19.11 33.36 -4.62
C GLN A 37 -20.25 32.45 -5.13
N GLY A 38 -20.54 31.35 -4.42
CA GLY A 38 -21.83 30.66 -4.53
C GLY A 38 -21.99 29.30 -3.81
N LEU A 39 -22.41 29.33 -2.53
CA LEU A 39 -23.20 28.31 -1.76
C LEU A 39 -22.59 26.92 -1.48
N SER A 40 -22.77 26.22 -0.34
CA SER A 40 -23.13 26.54 1.05
C SER A 40 -22.99 25.25 1.91
N ARG A 41 -22.33 25.37 3.07
CA ARG A 41 -22.45 24.60 4.34
C ARG A 41 -22.32 23.05 4.37
N ALA A 42 -21.38 22.63 5.22
CA ALA A 42 -21.10 21.28 5.68
C ALA A 42 -22.12 20.76 6.71
N PHE A 43 -22.30 19.44 6.74
CA PHE A 43 -22.81 18.68 7.89
C PHE A 43 -21.73 17.71 8.34
N VAL A 44 -21.44 17.71 9.65
CA VAL A 44 -20.57 16.74 10.33
C VAL A 44 -21.48 15.79 11.13
N VAL A 45 -21.33 14.48 10.92
CA VAL A 45 -21.84 13.43 11.83
C VAL A 45 -20.71 12.40 12.02
N PRO A 46 -20.41 11.94 13.24
CA PRO A 46 -19.19 11.18 13.53
C PRO A 46 -19.35 9.67 13.34
N VAL A 47 -18.20 9.00 13.16
CA VAL A 47 -17.93 7.55 13.22
C VAL A 47 -18.18 6.73 11.93
N ILE A 48 -17.09 6.44 11.20
CA ILE A 48 -16.64 5.13 10.66
C ILE A 48 -15.47 5.38 9.69
N ARG A 49 -14.46 4.49 9.76
CA ARG A 49 -13.19 4.46 9.01
C ARG A 49 -13.39 4.68 7.49
N ARG A 50 -12.45 5.42 6.88
CA ARG A 50 -12.25 5.67 5.44
C ARG A 50 -13.10 6.82 4.86
N ILE A 51 -12.45 7.99 4.68
CA ILE A 51 -12.99 9.09 3.86
C ILE A 51 -12.56 8.84 2.41
N THR A 52 -13.52 8.48 1.56
CA THR A 52 -13.39 8.54 0.11
C THR A 52 -14.08 9.82 -0.35
N PHE A 53 -13.34 10.78 -0.88
CA PHE A 53 -13.94 11.88 -1.63
C PHE A 53 -14.24 11.39 -3.05
N CYS A 54 -15.52 11.32 -3.41
CA CYS A 54 -15.98 11.04 -4.76
C CYS A 54 -16.54 12.35 -5.34
N PHE A 55 -15.80 12.98 -6.25
CA PHE A 55 -16.35 14.04 -7.09
C PHE A 55 -16.74 13.42 -8.43
N THR A 56 -18.04 13.21 -8.63
CA THR A 56 -18.58 12.94 -9.96
C THR A 56 -18.83 14.27 -10.65
N GLN A 57 -18.24 14.50 -11.83
CA GLN A 57 -18.90 15.35 -12.81
C GLN A 57 -20.09 14.55 -13.34
N GLY A 58 -21.25 14.77 -12.73
CA GLY A 58 -22.51 14.23 -13.23
C GLY A 58 -22.81 14.82 -14.61
N ARG A 59 -22.62 14.02 -15.66
CA ARG A 59 -23.49 14.14 -16.84
C ARG A 59 -24.80 13.42 -16.51
N PRO A 60 -25.96 14.04 -16.72
CA PRO A 60 -27.23 13.36 -16.53
C PRO A 60 -27.35 12.25 -17.57
N VAL A 61 -27.26 10.99 -17.13
CA VAL A 61 -27.62 9.84 -17.97
C VAL A 61 -29.14 9.73 -17.94
N GLY A 62 -29.79 10.35 -18.93
CA GLY A 62 -31.21 10.12 -19.18
C GLY A 62 -31.41 8.70 -19.70
N TRP A 63 -32.22 7.91 -18.99
CA TRP A 63 -32.66 6.60 -19.48
C TRP A 63 -33.69 6.83 -20.60
N PRO A 64 -33.49 6.32 -21.83
CA PRO A 64 -34.53 6.42 -22.84
C PRO A 64 -35.64 5.40 -22.52
N PRO A 65 -36.92 5.78 -22.65
CA PRO A 65 -38.01 4.81 -22.53
C PRO A 65 -37.95 3.84 -23.72
N GLY A 66 -38.22 2.56 -23.45
CA GLY A 66 -38.15 1.50 -24.44
C GLY A 66 -39.12 1.74 -25.61
N SER A 67 -38.62 1.52 -26.83
CA SER A 67 -39.46 1.27 -27.99
C SER A 67 -38.73 0.43 -29.04
N GLN A 68 -39.27 -0.77 -29.24
CA GLN A 68 -39.33 -1.61 -30.43
C GLN A 68 -38.40 -1.33 -31.63
N GLY A 69 -37.66 -2.38 -31.99
CA GLY A 69 -37.41 -2.84 -33.35
C GLY A 69 -37.16 -1.81 -34.45
N ASN A 70 -35.89 -1.47 -34.68
CA ASN A 70 -35.37 -1.28 -36.04
C ASN A 70 -33.86 -1.50 -36.04
N GLY A 71 -33.35 -2.21 -37.03
CA GLY A 71 -31.93 -2.56 -37.17
C GLY A 71 -31.06 -1.32 -37.38
N VAL A 72 -30.60 -0.71 -36.29
CA VAL A 72 -29.54 0.28 -36.30
C VAL A 72 -28.25 -0.48 -36.09
N MET A 73 -27.38 -0.52 -37.11
CA MET A 73 -25.97 -0.86 -36.90
C MET A 73 -25.47 0.05 -35.79
N ALA A 74 -25.20 -0.52 -34.61
CA ALA A 74 -24.56 0.21 -33.53
C ALA A 74 -23.33 0.88 -34.13
N THR A 75 -23.34 2.20 -34.23
CA THR A 75 -22.16 2.98 -34.53
C THR A 75 -21.15 2.63 -33.47
N VAL A 76 -20.23 1.73 -33.82
CA VAL A 76 -19.09 1.38 -32.98
C VAL A 76 -18.37 2.69 -32.75
N ASP A 77 -18.47 3.22 -31.53
CA ASP A 77 -17.74 4.41 -31.15
C ASP A 77 -16.26 4.03 -31.13
N ARG A 78 -15.57 4.42 -32.19
CA ARG A 78 -14.21 3.97 -32.52
C ARG A 78 -13.15 4.53 -31.58
N TRP A 79 -13.55 5.44 -30.70
CA TRP A 79 -12.67 6.20 -29.83
C TRP A 79 -12.87 5.89 -28.34
N LEU A 80 -13.63 4.84 -28.02
CA LEU A 80 -13.83 4.40 -26.65
C LEU A 80 -12.54 3.80 -26.07
N LEU A 81 -12.18 4.28 -24.88
CA LEU A 81 -11.16 3.66 -24.04
C LEU A 81 -11.80 2.53 -23.22
N PRO A 82 -11.03 1.49 -22.84
CA PRO A 82 -11.51 0.50 -21.88
C PRO A 82 -11.86 1.14 -20.53
N ASP A 83 -12.85 0.58 -19.84
CA ASP A 83 -13.27 1.07 -18.53
C ASP A 83 -12.10 1.19 -17.54
N GLY A 84 -12.00 2.34 -16.88
CA GLY A 84 -10.94 2.66 -15.93
C GLY A 84 -9.58 2.96 -16.55
N ILE A 85 -9.47 3.08 -17.88
CA ILE A 85 -8.27 3.56 -18.57
C ILE A 85 -8.57 4.96 -19.11
N GLU A 86 -7.74 5.92 -18.71
CA GLU A 86 -7.98 7.35 -18.94
C GLU A 86 -6.76 7.99 -19.61
N GLU A 87 -7.02 9.02 -20.42
CA GLU A 87 -5.97 9.88 -20.98
C GLU A 87 -5.66 11.03 -20.03
N VAL A 88 -4.37 11.32 -19.85
CA VAL A 88 -3.93 12.53 -19.16
C VAL A 88 -3.64 13.61 -20.20
N LEU A 89 -4.41 14.69 -20.18
CA LEU A 89 -4.32 15.77 -21.17
C LEU A 89 -3.19 16.77 -20.85
N PRO A 90 -2.71 17.58 -21.82
CA PRO A 90 -1.46 18.33 -21.69
C PRO A 90 -1.28 19.19 -20.42
N PRO A 91 -2.28 19.97 -19.94
CA PRO A 91 -2.12 20.76 -18.72
C PRO A 91 -1.95 19.91 -17.46
N GLU A 92 -2.55 18.72 -17.45
CA GLU A 92 -2.39 17.76 -16.36
C GLU A 92 -1.08 16.99 -16.51
N ALA A 93 -0.78 16.48 -17.70
CA ALA A 93 0.46 15.74 -17.99
C ALA A 93 1.71 16.56 -17.65
N ALA A 94 1.69 17.87 -17.92
CA ALA A 94 2.77 18.78 -17.53
C ALA A 94 2.94 18.85 -16.01
N ARG A 95 1.85 18.92 -15.25
CA ARG A 95 1.87 18.92 -13.78
C ARG A 95 2.39 17.59 -13.23
N ILE A 96 1.95 16.47 -13.81
CA ILE A 96 2.43 15.13 -13.46
C ILE A 96 3.93 15.02 -13.68
N GLU A 97 4.41 15.45 -14.84
CA GLU A 97 5.83 15.33 -15.18
C GLU A 97 6.73 16.20 -14.30
N VAL A 98 6.30 17.42 -13.94
CA VAL A 98 7.04 18.28 -12.99
C VAL A 98 7.18 17.59 -11.63
N ALA A 99 6.07 17.15 -11.05
CA ALA A 99 6.11 16.50 -9.74
C ALA A 99 6.86 15.15 -9.78
N ARG A 100 6.74 14.38 -10.87
CA ARG A 100 7.55 13.15 -11.07
C ARG A 100 9.05 13.45 -11.01
N ARG A 101 9.52 14.51 -11.68
CA ARG A 101 10.93 14.91 -11.65
C ARG A 101 11.37 15.33 -10.26
N GLN A 102 10.59 16.18 -9.59
CA GLN A 102 10.90 16.64 -8.24
C GLN A 102 11.03 15.48 -7.25
N VAL A 103 10.16 14.49 -7.32
CA VAL A 103 10.24 13.28 -6.48
C VAL A 103 11.47 12.44 -6.80
N LEU A 104 11.81 12.25 -8.08
CA LEU A 104 13.01 11.52 -8.47
C LEU A 104 14.30 12.24 -8.07
N ASP A 105 14.34 13.57 -8.19
CA ASP A 105 15.46 14.40 -7.72
C ASP A 105 15.63 14.28 -6.19
N LEU A 106 14.50 14.26 -5.44
CA LEU A 106 14.51 13.99 -4.00
C LEU A 106 15.09 12.60 -3.70
N PHE A 107 14.62 11.55 -4.37
CA PHE A 107 15.13 10.18 -4.18
C PHE A 107 16.63 10.11 -4.48
N GLN A 108 17.09 10.73 -5.57
CA GLN A 108 18.50 10.79 -5.94
C GLN A 108 19.34 11.51 -4.87
N SER A 109 18.83 12.58 -4.26
CA SER A 109 19.54 13.29 -3.19
C SER A 109 19.72 12.46 -1.91
N TRP A 110 18.92 11.40 -1.74
CA TRP A 110 19.06 10.40 -0.67
C TRP A 110 19.90 9.19 -1.09
N GLY A 111 20.46 9.19 -2.31
CA GLY A 111 21.31 8.13 -2.82
C GLY A 111 20.55 6.96 -3.44
N TYR A 112 19.26 7.12 -3.78
CA TYR A 112 18.52 6.11 -4.52
C TYR A 112 18.81 6.19 -6.02
N GLU A 113 19.16 5.05 -6.61
CA GLU A 113 19.48 4.93 -8.03
C GLU A 113 18.23 4.58 -8.84
N PHE A 114 17.95 5.37 -9.87
CA PHE A 114 16.80 5.17 -10.72
C PHE A 114 16.95 3.94 -11.62
N VAL A 115 15.96 3.05 -11.61
CA VAL A 115 15.87 1.89 -12.49
C VAL A 115 14.62 1.94 -13.37
N VAL A 116 14.73 1.41 -14.58
CA VAL A 116 13.61 1.26 -15.52
C VAL A 116 13.32 -0.22 -15.72
N THR A 117 12.08 -0.62 -15.45
CA THR A 117 11.63 -2.01 -15.65
C THR A 117 10.78 -2.14 -16.92
N PRO A 118 10.77 -3.31 -17.57
CA PRO A 118 9.86 -3.56 -18.71
C PRO A 118 8.40 -3.57 -18.24
N HIS A 119 7.47 -3.24 -19.14
CA HIS A 119 6.03 -3.25 -18.83
C HIS A 119 5.45 -4.67 -18.72
N ILE A 120 6.08 -5.64 -19.39
CA ILE A 120 5.66 -7.03 -19.46
C ILE A 120 6.79 -7.97 -19.04
N GLU A 121 6.45 -9.04 -18.33
CA GLU A 121 7.35 -10.13 -17.99
C GLU A 121 6.61 -11.47 -18.06
N TYR A 122 7.35 -12.58 -18.14
CA TYR A 122 6.75 -13.91 -17.95
C TYR A 122 6.12 -14.00 -16.56
N LEU A 123 4.93 -14.61 -16.46
CA LEU A 123 4.20 -14.71 -15.18
C LEU A 123 5.02 -15.38 -14.08
N GLU A 124 5.82 -16.38 -14.44
CA GLU A 124 6.74 -17.07 -13.53
C GLU A 124 7.69 -16.08 -12.84
N SER A 125 8.21 -15.10 -13.58
CA SER A 125 9.10 -14.05 -13.04
C SER A 125 8.30 -13.00 -12.28
N LEU A 126 7.24 -12.47 -12.91
CA LEU A 126 6.48 -11.33 -12.40
C LEU A 126 5.76 -11.61 -11.07
N LEU A 127 5.32 -12.85 -10.87
CA LEU A 127 4.54 -13.27 -9.71
C LEU A 127 5.37 -14.06 -8.69
N THR A 128 6.70 -14.18 -8.89
CA THR A 128 7.57 -14.85 -7.91
C THR A 128 7.53 -14.09 -6.58
N GLY A 129 7.13 -14.77 -5.51
CA GLY A 129 7.02 -14.17 -4.17
C GLY A 129 5.90 -13.12 -4.05
N ALA A 130 5.03 -13.00 -5.04
CA ALA A 130 3.87 -12.14 -4.98
C ALA A 130 2.70 -12.86 -4.28
N GLY A 131 1.95 -12.13 -3.45
CA GLY A 131 0.70 -12.65 -2.86
C GLY A 131 -0.38 -12.89 -3.93
N SER A 132 -1.40 -13.71 -3.60
CA SER A 132 -2.53 -14.02 -4.47
C SER A 132 -3.24 -12.78 -5.04
N ASP A 133 -3.25 -11.69 -4.29
CA ASP A 133 -3.84 -10.41 -4.70
C ASP A 133 -3.16 -9.77 -5.91
N LEU A 134 -1.85 -10.00 -6.10
CA LEU A 134 -1.16 -9.47 -7.28
C LEU A 134 -1.51 -10.27 -8.54
N ASP A 135 -1.66 -11.60 -8.41
CA ASP A 135 -2.06 -12.45 -9.54
C ASP A 135 -3.44 -12.05 -10.08
N LEU A 136 -4.41 -11.84 -9.18
CA LEU A 136 -5.76 -11.39 -9.56
C LEU A 136 -5.77 -10.01 -10.25
N ARG A 137 -4.80 -9.15 -9.93
CA ARG A 137 -4.66 -7.81 -10.51
C ARG A 137 -3.82 -7.78 -11.79
N THR A 138 -3.14 -8.86 -12.13
CA THR A 138 -2.22 -8.90 -13.27
C THR A 138 -2.98 -9.17 -14.57
N PHE A 139 -2.87 -8.28 -15.55
CA PHE A 139 -3.37 -8.54 -16.91
C PHE A 139 -2.50 -9.59 -17.60
N LYS A 140 -3.10 -10.71 -17.98
CA LYS A 140 -2.42 -11.84 -18.60
C LYS A 140 -2.59 -11.80 -20.12
N VAL A 141 -1.48 -12.01 -20.84
CA VAL A 141 -1.45 -12.11 -22.30
C VAL A 141 -0.61 -13.31 -22.73
N ILE A 142 -0.83 -13.79 -23.94
CA ILE A 142 0.00 -14.83 -24.55
C ILE A 142 1.00 -14.16 -25.47
N ASP A 143 2.28 -14.50 -25.33
CA ASP A 143 3.30 -14.14 -26.31
C ASP A 143 3.03 -14.89 -27.63
N PRO A 144 2.68 -14.21 -28.73
CA PRO A 144 2.42 -14.90 -30.00
C PRO A 144 3.64 -15.64 -30.55
N GLN A 145 4.85 -15.21 -30.18
CA GLN A 145 6.08 -15.80 -30.70
C GLN A 145 6.46 -17.09 -29.96
N SER A 146 6.41 -17.09 -28.63
CA SER A 146 6.82 -18.24 -27.82
C SER A 146 5.65 -19.10 -27.32
N GLY A 147 4.41 -18.61 -27.36
CA GLY A 147 3.24 -19.25 -26.75
C GLY A 147 3.20 -19.17 -25.22
N ARG A 148 4.18 -18.52 -24.59
CA ARG A 148 4.26 -18.40 -23.12
C ARG A 148 3.31 -17.34 -22.60
N GLN A 149 2.84 -17.54 -21.36
CA GLN A 149 2.04 -16.54 -20.67
C GLN A 149 2.93 -15.41 -20.12
N MET A 150 2.54 -14.19 -20.41
CA MET A 150 3.14 -12.96 -19.88
C MET A 150 2.09 -12.18 -19.08
N GLY A 151 2.56 -11.33 -18.18
CA GLY A 151 1.73 -10.38 -17.45
C GLY A 151 2.20 -8.95 -17.69
N PHE A 152 1.26 -8.02 -17.77
CA PHE A 152 1.56 -6.61 -17.55
C PHE A 152 1.79 -6.37 -16.06
N ARG A 153 2.81 -5.58 -15.72
CA ARG A 153 3.11 -5.25 -14.33
C ARG A 153 1.92 -4.55 -13.66
N ALA A 154 1.43 -5.14 -12.56
CA ALA A 154 0.44 -4.53 -11.67
C ALA A 154 1.10 -3.83 -10.45
N ASP A 155 2.38 -4.11 -10.23
CA ASP A 155 3.28 -3.51 -9.25
C ASP A 155 4.72 -3.59 -9.82
N ILE A 156 5.54 -2.57 -9.58
CA ILE A 156 6.94 -2.50 -10.03
C ILE A 156 7.88 -3.21 -9.03
N THR A 157 7.48 -3.35 -7.76
CA THR A 157 8.33 -3.89 -6.67
C THR A 157 8.93 -5.26 -6.98
N PRO A 158 8.18 -6.28 -7.46
CA PRO A 158 8.76 -7.60 -7.75
C PRO A 158 9.85 -7.54 -8.82
N GLN A 159 9.74 -6.63 -9.78
CA GLN A 159 10.72 -6.47 -10.86
C GLN A 159 12.01 -5.84 -10.32
N VAL A 160 11.90 -4.86 -9.44
CA VAL A 160 13.06 -4.17 -8.82
C VAL A 160 13.78 -5.11 -7.87
N ALA A 161 13.03 -5.90 -7.10
CA ALA A 161 13.58 -6.98 -6.29
C ALA A 161 14.37 -8.00 -7.13
N ARG A 162 13.83 -8.40 -8.29
CA ARG A 162 14.51 -9.27 -9.24
C ARG A 162 15.79 -8.62 -9.78
N ILE A 163 15.77 -7.32 -10.10
CA ILE A 163 16.96 -6.58 -10.55
C ILE A 163 18.04 -6.60 -9.48
N ASP A 164 17.71 -6.28 -8.23
CA ASP A 164 18.65 -6.34 -7.11
C ASP A 164 19.24 -7.75 -6.95
N ALA A 165 18.35 -8.75 -6.88
CA ALA A 165 18.73 -10.13 -6.59
C ALA A 165 19.51 -10.84 -7.70
N HIS A 166 19.18 -10.58 -8.97
CA HIS A 166 19.70 -11.35 -10.11
C HIS A 166 20.57 -10.54 -11.08
N THR A 167 20.39 -9.22 -11.17
CA THR A 167 21.12 -8.39 -12.12
C THR A 167 22.26 -7.64 -11.44
N LEU A 168 21.98 -6.91 -10.36
CA LEU A 168 22.97 -6.07 -9.68
C LEU A 168 23.84 -6.88 -8.71
N LYS A 169 23.24 -7.79 -7.91
CA LYS A 169 23.94 -8.69 -6.98
C LYS A 169 24.96 -7.96 -6.08
N ARG A 170 24.60 -6.78 -5.60
CA ARG A 170 25.47 -5.97 -4.75
C ARG A 170 25.59 -6.60 -3.35
N GLU A 171 26.75 -6.43 -2.74
CA GLU A 171 26.96 -6.73 -1.33
C GLU A 171 26.60 -5.49 -0.50
N GLY A 172 25.82 -5.69 0.57
CA GLY A 172 25.39 -4.60 1.45
C GLY A 172 24.14 -3.85 0.95
N PRO A 173 23.87 -2.64 1.49
CA PRO A 173 22.63 -1.92 1.23
C PRO A 173 22.52 -1.43 -0.23
N SER A 174 21.36 -1.62 -0.85
CA SER A 174 21.06 -1.23 -2.23
C SER A 174 19.81 -0.36 -2.25
N ARG A 175 19.93 0.88 -2.75
CA ARG A 175 18.85 1.88 -2.80
C ARG A 175 18.41 2.08 -4.23
N LEU A 176 17.23 1.59 -4.59
CA LEU A 176 16.71 1.66 -5.96
C LEU A 176 15.40 2.43 -5.98
N CYS A 177 15.18 3.30 -6.96
CA CYS A 177 13.91 3.98 -7.15
C CYS A 177 13.37 3.81 -8.57
N TYR A 178 12.07 4.03 -8.74
CA TYR A 178 11.38 3.83 -10.00
C TYR A 178 10.19 4.78 -10.15
N ALA A 179 9.80 5.01 -11.40
CA ALA A 179 8.60 5.74 -11.78
C ALA A 179 8.08 5.16 -13.10
N GLY A 180 6.83 4.74 -13.13
CA GLY A 180 6.22 4.21 -14.36
C GLY A 180 4.78 3.77 -14.18
N SER A 181 4.05 3.63 -15.28
CA SER A 181 2.66 3.16 -15.25
C SER A 181 2.59 1.67 -14.94
N VAL A 182 1.61 1.29 -14.13
CA VAL A 182 1.18 -0.11 -13.92
C VAL A 182 -0.21 -0.31 -14.49
N LEU A 183 -0.59 -1.56 -14.72
CA LEU A 183 -1.89 -1.91 -15.28
C LEU A 183 -2.60 -2.94 -14.41
N HIS A 184 -3.84 -2.65 -14.01
CA HIS A 184 -4.65 -3.52 -13.14
C HIS A 184 -5.80 -4.15 -13.92
N ALA A 185 -5.88 -5.49 -13.88
CA ALA A 185 -6.98 -6.29 -14.44
C ALA A 185 -8.33 -5.94 -13.84
N GLN A 186 -8.34 -5.55 -12.57
CA GLN A 186 -9.52 -5.11 -11.83
C GLN A 186 -9.19 -3.79 -11.11
N PRO A 187 -10.14 -2.83 -11.02
CA PRO A 187 -9.93 -1.61 -10.26
C PRO A 187 -9.61 -1.91 -8.79
N ARG A 188 -8.69 -1.14 -8.19
CA ARG A 188 -8.37 -1.24 -6.76
C ARG A 188 -9.54 -0.76 -5.87
N ALA A 189 -10.32 0.19 -6.37
CA ALA A 189 -11.56 0.67 -5.79
C ALA A 189 -12.56 1.01 -6.92
N LEU A 190 -13.85 1.14 -6.59
CA LEU A 190 -14.92 1.39 -7.57
C LEU A 190 -14.69 2.60 -8.50
N SER A 191 -13.81 3.54 -8.12
CA SER A 191 -13.48 4.75 -8.89
C SER A 191 -11.97 4.93 -9.15
N SER A 192 -11.16 3.87 -9.01
CA SER A 192 -9.71 3.98 -9.27
C SER A 192 -9.39 3.71 -10.74
N SER A 193 -8.48 4.50 -11.32
CA SER A 193 -7.84 4.17 -12.58
C SER A 193 -7.19 2.79 -12.51
N ARG A 194 -7.33 2.03 -13.60
CA ARG A 194 -6.65 0.76 -13.86
C ARG A 194 -5.29 0.94 -14.50
N SER A 195 -4.87 2.17 -14.81
CA SER A 195 -3.55 2.47 -15.36
C SER A 195 -2.81 3.57 -14.57
N PRO A 196 -2.66 3.44 -13.24
CA PRO A 196 -2.02 4.49 -12.46
C PRO A 196 -0.51 4.59 -12.73
N ILE A 197 0.05 5.78 -12.48
CA ILE A 197 1.50 6.01 -12.46
C ILE A 197 1.99 5.70 -11.05
N GLN A 198 2.88 4.71 -10.93
CA GLN A 198 3.49 4.31 -9.68
C GLN A 198 4.90 4.93 -9.58
N LEU A 199 5.16 5.60 -8.47
CA LEU A 199 6.50 5.98 -8.04
C LEU A 199 6.82 5.22 -6.76
N GLY A 200 8.08 4.84 -6.58
CA GLY A 200 8.52 4.16 -5.38
C GLY A 200 10.04 4.12 -5.24
N ALA A 201 10.48 3.77 -4.04
CA ALA A 201 11.87 3.68 -3.64
C ALA A 201 12.02 2.48 -2.71
N GLU A 202 13.03 1.65 -2.94
CA GLU A 202 13.27 0.36 -2.29
C GLU A 202 14.67 0.34 -1.70
N LEU A 203 14.79 -0.11 -0.45
CA LEU A 203 16.06 -0.30 0.24
C LEU A 203 16.24 -1.79 0.56
N TYR A 204 17.23 -2.41 -0.08
CA TYR A 204 17.62 -3.80 0.12
C TYR A 204 18.91 -3.92 0.94
N GLY A 205 19.15 -5.10 1.52
CA GLY A 205 20.44 -5.46 2.11
C GLY A 205 20.71 -4.98 3.54
N ASP A 206 19.76 -4.30 4.20
CA ASP A 206 19.87 -3.88 5.60
C ASP A 206 18.54 -4.04 6.35
N ALA A 207 18.49 -5.00 7.28
CA ALA A 207 17.31 -5.33 8.09
C ALA A 207 17.25 -4.56 9.43
N SER A 208 18.02 -3.49 9.60
CA SER A 208 17.98 -2.69 10.82
C SER A 208 16.77 -1.77 10.87
N PRO A 209 16.26 -1.42 12.08
CA PRO A 209 15.28 -0.34 12.25
C PRO A 209 15.69 1.01 11.66
N SER A 210 16.99 1.23 11.42
CA SER A 210 17.48 2.46 10.80
C SER A 210 17.06 2.56 9.33
N SER A 211 17.07 1.44 8.60
CA SER A 211 16.55 1.36 7.24
C SER A 211 15.07 1.69 7.17
N ASP A 212 14.28 1.14 8.10
CA ASP A 212 12.84 1.39 8.19
C ASP A 212 12.57 2.89 8.41
N VAL A 213 13.29 3.50 9.35
CA VAL A 213 13.23 4.95 9.60
C VAL A 213 13.67 5.76 8.38
N GLU A 214 14.69 5.31 7.64
CA GLU A 214 15.15 5.99 6.41
C GLU A 214 14.03 6.06 5.38
N VAL A 215 13.38 4.94 5.06
CA VAL A 215 12.33 4.93 4.04
C VAL A 215 11.07 5.66 4.49
N ILE A 216 10.70 5.56 5.76
CA ILE A 216 9.61 6.39 6.34
C ILE A 216 9.95 7.87 6.20
N SER A 217 11.18 8.25 6.53
CA SER A 217 11.62 9.64 6.44
C SER A 217 11.63 10.14 5.00
N LEU A 218 12.01 9.30 4.03
CA LEU A 218 11.98 9.62 2.61
C LEU A 218 10.53 9.82 2.13
N MET A 219 9.61 8.93 2.53
CA MET A 219 8.19 9.08 2.24
C MET A 219 7.64 10.39 2.80
N LEU A 220 7.94 10.71 4.07
CA LEU A 220 7.50 11.96 4.70
C LEU A 220 8.06 13.19 3.98
N ALA A 221 9.33 13.17 3.58
CA ALA A 221 9.95 14.25 2.81
C ALA A 221 9.27 14.45 1.44
N MET A 222 8.88 13.35 0.78
CA MET A 222 8.16 13.40 -0.48
C MET A 222 6.71 13.88 -0.31
N LEU A 223 6.00 13.50 0.77
CA LEU A 223 4.67 14.04 1.09
C LEU A 223 4.73 15.54 1.39
N GLN A 224 5.78 15.98 2.09
CA GLN A 224 6.05 17.39 2.33
C GLN A 224 6.34 18.14 1.03
N LEU A 225 7.15 17.58 0.13
CA LEU A 225 7.43 18.15 -1.19
C LEU A 225 6.17 18.35 -2.04
N ALA A 226 5.16 17.49 -1.84
CA ALA A 226 3.87 17.58 -2.51
C ALA A 226 2.81 18.37 -1.73
N ASP A 227 3.20 19.08 -0.67
CA ASP A 227 2.33 19.92 0.17
C ASP A 227 1.09 19.18 0.70
N VAL A 228 1.23 17.91 1.09
CA VAL A 228 0.14 17.13 1.70
C VAL A 228 -0.02 17.55 3.17
N PRO A 229 -1.14 18.17 3.57
CA PRO A 229 -1.36 18.58 4.95
C PRO A 229 -1.79 17.39 5.82
N ASP A 230 -1.71 17.56 7.13
CA ASP A 230 -2.34 16.67 8.13
C ASP A 230 -1.98 15.18 7.97
N VAL A 231 -0.71 14.89 7.64
CA VAL A 231 -0.21 13.52 7.53
C VAL A 231 -0.28 12.82 8.89
N HIS A 232 -0.92 11.66 8.93
CA HIS A 232 -0.92 10.74 10.07
C HIS A 232 -0.22 9.45 9.67
N MET A 233 0.61 8.91 10.57
CA MET A 233 1.32 7.65 10.34
C MET A 233 0.67 6.55 11.17
N ASP A 234 0.21 5.49 10.50
CA ASP A 234 -0.22 4.25 11.13
C ASP A 234 0.89 3.21 10.93
N LEU A 235 1.34 2.59 12.02
CA LEU A 235 2.43 1.61 12.04
C LEU A 235 1.95 0.29 12.63
N GLY A 236 2.17 -0.79 11.87
CA GLY A 236 1.94 -2.16 12.32
C GLY A 236 3.20 -3.01 12.20
N HIS A 237 3.15 -4.25 12.67
CA HIS A 237 4.22 -5.22 12.43
C HIS A 237 3.65 -6.63 12.28
N VAL A 238 3.67 -7.17 11.05
CA VAL A 238 3.05 -8.47 10.74
C VAL A 238 3.68 -9.64 11.49
N GLY A 239 4.95 -9.51 11.88
CA GLY A 239 5.68 -10.47 12.72
C GLY A 239 5.02 -10.76 14.08
N ILE A 240 4.22 -9.84 14.62
CA ILE A 240 3.51 -10.04 15.91
C ILE A 240 2.45 -11.12 15.74
N TYR A 241 1.49 -10.90 14.84
CA TYR A 241 0.45 -11.90 14.56
C TYR A 241 1.03 -13.21 14.05
N ARG A 242 2.00 -13.17 13.10
CA ARG A 242 2.65 -14.39 12.60
C ARG A 242 3.32 -15.21 13.68
N GLY A 243 4.03 -14.55 14.59
CA GLY A 243 4.70 -15.22 15.69
C GLY A 243 3.70 -15.90 16.63
N LEU A 244 2.59 -15.23 16.94
CA LEU A 244 1.51 -15.78 17.77
C LEU A 244 0.77 -16.93 17.06
N ALA A 245 0.40 -16.75 15.79
CA ALA A 245 -0.29 -17.78 15.00
C ALA A 245 0.57 -19.05 14.86
N ARG A 246 1.87 -18.88 14.57
CA ARG A 246 2.82 -20.00 14.51
C ARG A 246 2.98 -20.70 15.85
N ALA A 247 3.09 -19.96 16.96
CA ALA A 247 3.20 -20.55 18.29
C ALA A 247 1.92 -21.27 18.72
N ALA A 248 0.76 -20.82 18.22
CA ALA A 248 -0.53 -21.47 18.41
C ALA A 248 -0.75 -22.69 17.49
N GLY A 249 0.17 -22.96 16.56
CA GLY A 249 0.02 -24.04 15.59
C GLY A 249 -1.10 -23.81 14.58
N LEU A 250 -1.53 -22.55 14.39
CA LEU A 250 -2.56 -22.20 13.42
C LEU A 250 -2.00 -22.34 12.00
N SER A 251 -2.82 -22.88 11.11
CA SER A 251 -2.49 -23.01 9.69
C SER A 251 -3.76 -23.13 8.84
N GLY A 252 -3.63 -22.88 7.53
CA GLY A 252 -4.69 -23.13 6.56
C GLY A 252 -5.92 -22.26 6.79
N GLU A 253 -7.10 -22.87 6.67
CA GLU A 253 -8.38 -22.13 6.72
C GLU A 253 -8.63 -21.44 8.06
N VAL A 254 -8.26 -22.07 9.18
CA VAL A 254 -8.48 -21.51 10.52
C VAL A 254 -7.61 -20.26 10.74
N GLU A 255 -6.36 -20.29 10.28
CA GLU A 255 -5.48 -19.11 10.32
C GLU A 255 -6.09 -17.97 9.49
N GLN A 256 -6.56 -18.27 8.27
CA GLN A 256 -7.20 -17.28 7.40
C GLN A 256 -8.48 -16.70 7.99
N GLN A 257 -9.33 -17.52 8.61
CA GLN A 257 -10.55 -17.04 9.28
C GLN A 257 -10.22 -16.13 10.46
N LEU A 258 -9.22 -16.49 11.27
CA LEU A 258 -8.78 -15.66 12.39
C LEU A 258 -8.17 -14.35 11.90
N PHE A 259 -7.36 -14.42 10.85
CA PHE A 259 -6.79 -13.27 10.18
C PHE A 259 -7.87 -12.29 9.72
N ASP A 260 -8.88 -12.78 9.00
CA ASP A 260 -9.98 -11.96 8.49
C ASP A 260 -10.81 -11.35 9.64
N ALA A 261 -11.03 -12.13 10.71
CA ALA A 261 -11.73 -11.66 11.91
C ALA A 261 -10.96 -10.55 12.63
N LEU A 262 -9.62 -10.67 12.75
CA LEU A 262 -8.76 -9.63 13.32
C LEU A 262 -8.74 -8.35 12.49
N GLN A 263 -8.64 -8.46 11.15
CA GLN A 263 -8.69 -7.29 10.27
C GLN A 263 -10.02 -6.52 10.38
N ARG A 264 -11.13 -7.26 10.53
CA ARG A 264 -12.47 -6.68 10.74
C ARG A 264 -12.73 -6.26 12.19
N LYS A 265 -11.79 -6.56 13.11
CA LYS A 265 -11.92 -6.34 14.55
C LYS A 265 -13.18 -7.01 15.14
N ALA A 266 -13.54 -8.19 14.62
CA ALA A 266 -14.70 -8.97 15.02
C ALA A 266 -14.41 -9.81 16.27
N ILE A 267 -14.45 -9.17 17.45
CA ILE A 267 -14.01 -9.78 18.72
C ILE A 267 -14.71 -11.12 19.04
N ASP A 268 -16.01 -11.23 18.78
CA ASP A 268 -16.77 -12.46 19.06
C ASP A 268 -16.30 -13.64 18.19
N GLU A 269 -15.98 -13.38 16.92
CA GLU A 269 -15.39 -14.38 16.02
C GLU A 269 -13.97 -14.75 16.47
N VAL A 270 -13.15 -13.76 16.84
CA VAL A 270 -11.79 -13.99 17.37
C VAL A 270 -11.84 -14.85 18.64
N ILE A 271 -12.78 -14.60 19.56
CA ILE A 271 -12.96 -15.40 20.77
C ILE A 271 -13.30 -16.85 20.41
N ALA A 272 -14.26 -17.05 19.50
CA ALA A 272 -14.67 -18.38 19.06
C ALA A 272 -13.51 -19.15 18.39
N LEU A 273 -12.79 -18.51 17.47
CA LEU A 273 -11.67 -19.09 16.73
C LEU A 273 -10.42 -19.38 17.59
N THR A 274 -10.34 -18.79 18.78
CA THR A 274 -9.22 -18.98 19.72
C THR A 274 -9.63 -19.80 20.96
N ALA A 275 -10.84 -20.37 21.00
CA ALA A 275 -11.36 -21.06 22.17
C ALA A 275 -10.57 -22.32 22.56
N ASP A 276 -10.06 -23.06 21.57
CA ASP A 276 -9.34 -24.32 21.76
C ASP A 276 -7.82 -24.14 21.86
N LEU A 277 -7.32 -22.91 21.81
CA LEU A 277 -5.90 -22.60 21.89
C LEU A 277 -5.41 -22.57 23.35
N PRO A 278 -4.09 -22.73 23.59
CA PRO A 278 -3.52 -22.49 24.90
C PRO A 278 -3.91 -21.10 25.42
N GLN A 279 -4.38 -21.04 26.68
CA GLN A 279 -4.99 -19.84 27.27
C GLN A 279 -4.14 -18.58 27.11
N GLU A 280 -2.81 -18.69 27.26
CA GLU A 280 -1.88 -17.58 27.11
C GLU A 280 -1.88 -17.03 25.67
N LEU A 281 -1.78 -17.89 24.66
CA LEU A 281 -1.79 -17.51 23.24
C LEU A 281 -3.16 -16.99 22.79
N ALA A 282 -4.24 -17.59 23.26
CA ALA A 282 -5.60 -17.10 23.01
C ALA A 282 -5.78 -15.68 23.55
N THR A 283 -5.29 -15.42 24.76
CA THR A 283 -5.36 -14.09 25.41
C THR A 283 -4.56 -13.05 24.61
N MET A 284 -3.35 -13.41 24.17
CA MET A 284 -2.51 -12.53 23.35
C MET A 284 -3.12 -12.24 21.97
N LEU A 285 -3.67 -13.25 21.28
CA LEU A 285 -4.33 -13.07 19.98
C LEU A 285 -5.58 -12.18 20.10
N ARG A 286 -6.40 -12.39 21.12
CA ARG A 286 -7.57 -11.54 21.40
C ARG A 286 -7.17 -10.11 21.70
N ALA A 287 -6.03 -9.90 22.38
CA ALA A 287 -5.53 -8.56 22.69
C ALA A 287 -5.22 -7.72 21.46
N LEU A 288 -4.83 -8.33 20.33
CA LEU A 288 -4.53 -7.61 19.09
C LEU A 288 -5.73 -6.84 18.51
N VAL A 289 -6.97 -7.18 18.91
CA VAL A 289 -8.16 -6.41 18.52
C VAL A 289 -8.09 -5.00 19.09
N ASP A 290 -7.71 -4.87 20.37
CA ASP A 290 -7.74 -3.61 21.10
C ASP A 290 -6.38 -2.89 21.14
N LEU A 291 -5.30 -3.54 20.71
CA LEU A 291 -3.97 -2.94 20.61
C LEU A 291 -3.87 -2.04 19.37
N CYS A 292 -4.73 -1.02 19.34
CA CYS A 292 -4.74 0.04 18.34
C CYS A 292 -4.96 1.42 18.99
N GLY A 293 -4.12 2.40 18.67
CA GLY A 293 -4.12 3.68 19.40
C GLY A 293 -2.82 4.48 19.23
N GLY A 294 -2.57 5.41 20.17
CA GLY A 294 -1.35 6.20 20.20
C GLY A 294 -0.16 5.43 20.80
N ARG A 295 0.86 6.17 21.24
CA ARG A 295 2.11 5.60 21.77
C ARG A 295 1.88 4.69 22.99
N GLU A 296 0.86 4.97 23.78
CA GLU A 296 0.44 4.17 24.94
C GLU A 296 0.16 2.70 24.60
N VAL A 297 -0.19 2.40 23.35
CA VAL A 297 -0.42 1.03 22.87
C VAL A 297 0.85 0.20 22.90
N LEU A 298 2.03 0.80 22.67
CA LEU A 298 3.28 0.07 22.70
C LEU A 298 3.63 -0.39 24.12
N ASP A 299 3.35 0.45 25.12
CA ASP A 299 3.52 0.09 26.54
C ASP A 299 2.51 -1.01 26.95
N ALA A 300 1.23 -0.83 26.58
CA ALA A 300 0.21 -1.84 26.82
C ALA A 300 0.53 -3.18 26.11
N ALA A 301 1.14 -3.14 24.93
CA ALA A 301 1.57 -4.32 24.21
C ALA A 301 2.71 -5.05 24.92
N ARG A 302 3.69 -4.33 25.50
CA ARG A 302 4.76 -4.95 26.31
C ARG A 302 4.20 -5.75 27.48
N ASP A 303 3.18 -5.22 28.15
CA ASP A 303 2.54 -5.90 29.27
C ASP A 303 1.69 -7.10 28.81
N ARG A 304 0.81 -6.88 27.83
CA ARG A 304 -0.15 -7.90 27.36
C ARG A 304 0.52 -9.04 26.58
N LEU A 305 1.67 -8.80 25.99
CA LEU A 305 2.44 -9.75 25.19
C LEU A 305 3.75 -10.17 25.89
N ALA A 306 3.91 -9.93 27.19
CA ALA A 306 5.15 -10.21 27.92
C ALA A 306 5.59 -11.69 27.84
N GLY A 307 4.64 -12.61 27.78
CA GLY A 307 4.87 -14.06 27.63
C GLY A 307 4.99 -14.54 26.17
N ALA A 308 5.02 -13.63 25.20
CA ALA A 308 5.02 -14.01 23.80
C ALA A 308 6.36 -14.65 23.37
N PRO A 309 6.36 -15.45 22.29
CA PRO A 309 7.58 -15.98 21.72
C PRO A 309 8.59 -14.89 21.35
N ALA A 310 9.90 -15.21 21.42
CA ALA A 310 10.98 -14.24 21.13
C ALA A 310 10.82 -13.46 19.81
N PRO A 311 10.35 -14.05 18.68
CA PRO A 311 10.10 -13.29 17.46
C PRO A 311 9.03 -12.19 17.59
N VAL A 312 8.03 -12.39 18.45
CA VAL A 312 6.98 -11.39 18.73
C VAL A 312 7.55 -10.24 19.55
N LEU A 313 8.35 -10.55 20.56
CA LEU A 313 9.02 -9.54 21.39
C LEU A 313 10.01 -8.70 20.55
N ALA A 314 10.78 -9.35 19.67
CA ALA A 314 11.67 -8.66 18.74
C ALA A 314 10.92 -7.72 17.79
N ALA A 315 9.76 -8.13 17.27
CA ALA A 315 8.90 -7.29 16.44
C ALA A 315 8.37 -6.04 17.18
N LEU A 316 8.00 -6.20 18.46
CA LEU A 316 7.62 -5.08 19.31
C LEU A 316 8.81 -4.14 19.56
N ASP A 317 9.98 -4.67 19.87
CA ASP A 317 11.19 -3.88 20.08
C ASP A 317 11.60 -3.09 18.82
N ASP A 318 11.45 -3.68 17.63
CA ASP A 318 11.63 -3.00 16.35
C ASP A 318 10.66 -1.82 16.20
N LEU A 319 9.36 -2.02 16.44
CA LEU A 319 8.36 -0.95 16.38
C LEU A 319 8.65 0.19 17.36
N LEU A 320 9.04 -0.15 18.59
CA LEU A 320 9.42 0.82 19.62
C LEU A 320 10.63 1.65 19.20
N SER A 321 11.69 1.00 18.69
CA SER A 321 12.88 1.66 18.17
C SER A 321 12.56 2.63 17.02
N ILE A 322 11.68 2.22 16.10
CA ILE A 322 11.23 3.05 14.98
C ILE A 322 10.40 4.23 15.50
N ALA A 323 9.45 3.98 16.39
CA ALA A 323 8.61 5.01 16.99
C ALA A 323 9.42 6.10 17.70
N GLU A 324 10.44 5.71 18.47
CA GLU A 324 11.33 6.64 19.16
C GLU A 324 12.13 7.51 18.20
N ARG A 325 12.72 6.90 17.17
CA ARG A 325 13.51 7.61 16.16
C ARG A 325 12.65 8.56 15.33
N LEU A 326 11.43 8.14 14.97
CA LEU A 326 10.48 8.98 14.26
C LEU A 326 9.98 10.14 15.11
N ALA A 327 9.62 9.89 16.38
CA ALA A 327 9.18 10.96 17.28
C ALA A 327 10.30 11.99 17.54
N ALA A 328 11.56 11.54 17.63
CA ALA A 328 12.70 12.44 17.76
C ALA A 328 12.94 13.28 16.49
N ARG A 329 12.78 12.68 15.30
CA ARG A 329 13.02 13.33 14.01
C ARG A 329 11.85 14.21 13.55
N PHE A 330 10.62 13.80 13.85
CA PHE A 330 9.38 14.44 13.44
C PHE A 330 8.43 14.59 14.65
N PRO A 331 8.71 15.52 15.59
CA PRO A 331 7.93 15.65 16.83
C PRO A 331 6.45 16.02 16.62
N GLN A 332 6.11 16.56 15.45
CA GLN A 332 4.75 16.98 15.10
C GLN A 332 3.99 15.92 14.30
N LEU A 333 4.60 14.80 13.95
CA LEU A 333 3.94 13.71 13.22
C LEU A 333 3.08 12.90 14.19
N PRO A 334 1.75 12.86 14.03
CA PRO A 334 0.91 11.97 14.80
C PRO A 334 1.22 10.51 14.43
N LEU A 335 1.68 9.74 15.42
CA LEU A 335 1.91 8.31 15.29
C LEU A 335 0.73 7.55 15.89
N TYR A 336 0.20 6.63 15.11
CA TYR A 336 -0.80 5.63 15.50
C TYR A 336 -0.19 4.25 15.29
N PHE A 337 -0.57 3.31 16.14
CA PHE A 337 -0.13 1.92 16.06
C PHE A 337 -1.35 1.02 16.01
N ASP A 338 -1.38 0.06 15.11
CA ASP A 338 -2.37 -1.03 15.10
C ASP A 338 -1.65 -2.37 14.97
N LEU A 339 -1.53 -3.08 16.09
CA LEU A 339 -0.83 -4.37 16.13
C LEU A 339 -1.68 -5.53 15.55
N GLY A 340 -2.93 -5.24 15.20
CA GLY A 340 -3.80 -6.11 14.43
C GLY A 340 -3.96 -5.66 12.96
N GLU A 341 -3.21 -4.68 12.48
CA GLU A 341 -3.15 -4.34 11.06
C GLU A 341 -2.27 -5.36 10.33
N LEU A 342 -2.89 -6.05 9.39
CA LEU A 342 -2.30 -7.20 8.70
C LEU A 342 -2.40 -7.08 7.18
N ARG A 343 -2.69 -5.90 6.63
CA ARG A 343 -2.66 -5.69 5.18
C ARG A 343 -1.37 -6.22 4.59
N GLY A 344 -1.47 -6.82 3.40
CA GLY A 344 -0.32 -7.40 2.72
C GLY A 344 0.32 -8.57 3.46
N TYR A 345 -0.40 -9.26 4.33
CA TYR A 345 0.09 -10.42 5.07
C TYR A 345 0.74 -11.49 4.22
N HIS A 346 0.30 -11.73 2.99
CA HIS A 346 0.94 -12.74 2.14
C HIS A 346 2.26 -12.26 1.52
N TYR A 347 2.63 -11.00 1.75
CA TYR A 347 3.77 -10.32 1.12
C TYR A 347 4.74 -9.74 2.16
N HIS A 348 4.25 -8.99 3.15
CA HIS A 348 5.09 -8.33 4.17
C HIS A 348 5.64 -9.29 5.21
N THR A 349 6.70 -8.90 5.89
CA THR A 349 7.37 -9.72 6.91
C THR A 349 7.92 -8.91 8.09
N GLY A 350 7.79 -7.59 8.07
CA GLY A 350 8.22 -6.70 9.14
C GLY A 350 7.17 -5.63 9.44
N VAL A 351 7.63 -4.40 9.61
CA VAL A 351 6.78 -3.22 9.80
C VAL A 351 5.89 -2.96 8.58
N VAL A 352 4.74 -2.36 8.78
CA VAL A 352 3.82 -1.94 7.71
C VAL A 352 3.33 -0.52 7.94
#